data_AF-W1RRL4-F1
#
_entry.id   AF-W1RRL4-F1
#
_cell.length_a   1.000
_cell.length_b   1.000
_cell.length_c   1.000
_cell.angle_alpha   90.00
_cell.angle_beta   90.00
_cell.angle_gamma   90.00
#
_symmetry.space_group_name_H-M   'P 1'
#
loop_
_entity.id
_entity.type
_entity.pdbx_description
1 polymer ?
#
loop_
_entity_poly.entity_id
_entity_poly.type
_entity_poly.pdbx_seq_one_letter_code
_entity_poly.pdbx_strand_id
1 'polypeptide(L)' 'MVVSPNMMKLMDSVIRIILTLAFFYLFKDILNVQNDLLLAFISVLFAFIVFRSGVFIVNKWKAKKTHSE' A
#
# COMPACT_ATOMS: atom_id res chain seq x y z
N MET A 1 5.26 -24.14 8.50
CA MET A 1 5.59 -24.06 7.06
C MET A 1 6.51 -22.85 6.90
N VAL A 2 7.80 -23.05 6.65
CA VAL A 2 8.77 -21.95 6.54
C VAL A 2 8.41 -21.18 5.27
N VAL A 3 7.75 -20.04 5.42
CA VAL A 3 7.42 -19.15 4.30
C VAL A 3 8.75 -18.72 3.70
N SER A 4 9.04 -19.22 2.50
CA SER A 4 10.28 -18.87 1.80
C SER A 4 10.37 -17.34 1.71
N PRO A 5 11.50 -16.70 2.05
CA PRO A 5 11.65 -15.25 2.00
C PRO A 5 11.34 -14.66 0.61
N ASN A 6 11.41 -15.48 -0.44
CA ASN A 6 11.00 -15.11 -1.79
C ASN A 6 9.48 -15.01 -1.98
N MET A 7 8.69 -15.90 -1.34
CA MET A 7 7.22 -15.84 -1.36
C MET A 7 6.72 -14.57 -0.66
N MET A 8 7.37 -14.17 0.43
CA MET A 8 6.99 -12.96 1.17
C MET A 8 7.24 -11.69 0.34
N LYS A 9 8.38 -11.60 -0.35
CA LYS A 9 8.68 -10.49 -1.28
C LYS A 9 7.73 -10.42 -2.47
N LEU A 10 7.37 -11.59 -3.02
CA LEU A 10 6.37 -11.68 -4.10
C LEU A 10 5.01 -11.18 -3.63
N MET A 11 4.57 -11.62 -2.44
CA MET A 11 3.30 -11.20 -1.86
C MET A 11 3.27 -9.70 -1.57
N ASP A 12 4.34 -9.12 -1.04
CA ASP A 12 4.47 -7.66 -0.86
C ASP A 12 4.35 -6.90 -2.19
N SER A 13 4.98 -7.41 -3.26
CA SER A 13 4.90 -6.82 -4.60
C SER A 13 3.48 -6.88 -5.15
N VAL A 14 2.82 -8.04 -5.05
CA VAL A 14 1.44 -8.25 -5.51
C VAL A 14 0.47 -7.35 -4.77
N ILE A 15 0.59 -7.26 -3.43
CA ILE A 15 -0.24 -6.38 -2.61
C ILE A 15 -0.06 -4.92 -3.05
N ARG A 16 1.18 -4.48 -3.31
CA ARG A 16 1.45 -3.12 -3.78
C ARG A 16 0.80 -2.83 -5.14
N ILE A 17 0.84 -3.79 -6.07
CA ILE A 17 0.19 -3.66 -7.39
C ILE A 17 -1.33 -3.58 -7.24
N ILE A 18 -1.94 -4.48 -6.46
CA ILE A 18 -3.39 -4.50 -6.22
C ILE A 18 -3.83 -3.20 -5.55
N LEU A 19 -3.09 -2.72 -4.56
CA LEU A 19 -3.40 -1.47 -3.85
C LEU A 19 -3.32 -0.27 -4.80
N THR A 20 -2.32 -0.22 -5.67
CA THR A 20 -2.18 0.83 -6.70
C THR A 20 -3.33 0.78 -7.70
N LEU A 21 -3.77 -0.40 -8.14
CA LEU A 21 -4.93 -0.54 -9.01
C LEU A 21 -6.21 -0.09 -8.30
N ALA A 22 -6.40 -0.48 -7.04
CA ALA A 22 -7.56 -0.09 -6.25
C ALA A 22 -7.65 1.44 -6.12
N PHE A 23 -6.55 2.11 -5.77
CA PHE A 23 -6.49 3.57 -5.72
C PHE A 23 -6.73 4.20 -7.10
N PHE A 24 -6.23 3.61 -8.17
CA PHE A 24 -6.41 4.14 -9.53
C PHE A 24 -7.89 4.18 -9.90
N TYR A 25 -8.63 3.08 -9.68
CA TYR A 25 -10.07 3.02 -9.97
C TYR A 25 -10.88 3.90 -9.01
N LEU A 26 -10.53 3.94 -7.71
CA LEU A 26 -11.17 4.83 -6.74
C LEU A 26 -11.02 6.30 -7.15
N PHE A 27 -9.81 6.73 -7.50
CA PHE A 27 -9.58 8.10 -7.96
C PHE A 27 -10.19 8.36 -9.33
N LYS A 28 -10.28 7.35 -10.21
CA LYS A 28 -10.96 7.49 -11.51
C LYS A 28 -12.41 7.90 -11.32
N ASP A 29 -13.09 7.20 -10.42
CA ASP A 29 -14.51 7.39 -10.14
C ASP A 29 -14.76 8.70 -9.38
N ILE A 30 -13.92 9.01 -8.38
CA ILE A 30 -14.10 10.20 -7.52
C ILE A 30 -13.69 11.50 -8.23
N LEU A 31 -12.54 11.49 -8.92
CA LEU A 31 -11.94 12.72 -9.46
C LEU A 31 -12.33 12.97 -10.92
N ASN A 32 -12.94 11.99 -11.60
CA ASN A 32 -13.33 12.05 -13.01
C ASN A 32 -12.23 12.64 -13.92
N VAL A 33 -10.98 12.30 -13.60
CA VAL A 33 -9.80 12.80 -14.30
C VAL A 33 -9.72 12.11 -15.65
N GLN A 34 -9.94 12.87 -16.72
CA GLN A 34 -9.85 12.34 -18.09
C GLN A 34 -8.43 11.91 -18.48
N ASN A 35 -7.42 12.44 -17.78
CA ASN A 35 -6.03 12.10 -18.04
C ASN A 35 -5.60 10.85 -17.25
N ASP A 36 -5.70 9.69 -17.90
CA ASP A 36 -5.32 8.39 -17.33
C ASP A 36 -3.84 8.36 -16.87
N LEU A 37 -2.94 9.11 -17.51
CA LEU A 37 -1.52 9.15 -17.13
C LEU A 37 -1.31 9.89 -15.81
N LEU A 38 -2.00 11.03 -15.63
CA LEU A 38 -1.95 11.80 -14.39
C LEU A 38 -2.55 10.99 -13.23
N LEU A 39 -3.64 10.29 -13.50
CA LEU A 39 -4.32 9.44 -12.52
C LEU A 39 -3.43 8.27 -12.07
N ALA A 40 -2.69 7.66 -13.00
CA ALA A 40 -1.74 6.59 -12.69
C ALA A 40 -0.62 7.10 -11.78
N PHE A 41 -0.10 8.30 -12.06
CA PHE A 41 0.94 8.93 -11.25
C PHE A 41 0.46 9.22 -9.82
N ILE A 42 -0.74 9.81 -9.68
CA ILE A 42 -1.35 10.10 -8.38
C ILE A 42 -1.60 8.81 -7.60
N SER A 43 -2.11 7.77 -8.26
CA SER A 43 -2.39 6.49 -7.61
C SER A 43 -1.13 5.83 -7.05
N VAL A 44 -0.03 5.84 -7.81
CA VAL A 44 1.27 5.30 -7.35
C VAL A 44 1.79 6.10 -6.15
N LEU A 45 1.71 7.44 -6.19
CA LEU A 45 2.11 8.29 -5.08
C LEU A 45 1.28 8.02 -3.82
N PHE A 46 -0.04 7.87 -3.97
CA PHE A 46 -0.93 7.59 -2.85
C PHE A 46 -0.70 6.21 -2.26
N ALA A 47 -0.55 5.18 -3.10
CA ALA A 47 -0.22 3.83 -2.67
C ALA A 47 1.10 3.82 -1.89
N PHE A 48 2.11 4.59 -2.32
CA PHE A 48 3.37 4.72 -1.60
C PHE A 48 3.22 5.37 -0.22
N ILE A 49 2.44 6.46 -0.13
CA ILE A 49 2.16 7.15 1.14
C ILE A 49 1.40 6.23 2.10
N VAL A 50 0.39 5.52 1.61
CA VAL A 50 -0.42 4.58 2.40
C VAL A 50 0.43 3.42 2.88
N PHE A 51 1.30 2.85 2.03
CA PHE A 51 2.19 1.78 2.43
C PHE A 51 3.17 2.24 3.52
N ARG A 52 3.76 3.43 3.36
CA ARG A 52 4.71 3.99 4.33
C ARG A 52 4.04 4.34 5.66
N SER A 53 2.86 4.94 5.61
CA SER A 53 2.06 5.28 6.80
C SER A 53 1.54 4.03 7.50
N GLY A 54 1.10 3.02 6.73
CA GLY A 54 0.65 1.74 7.24
C GLY A 54 1.73 0.99 8.00
N VAL A 55 2.94 0.88 7.42
CA VAL A 55 4.10 0.28 8.12
C VAL A 55 4.46 1.07 9.38
N PHE A 56 4.42 2.41 9.34
CA PHE A 56 4.71 3.24 10.51
C PHE A 56 3.69 3.05 11.63
N ILE A 57 2.39 3.00 11.31
CA ILE A 57 1.31 2.78 12.28
C ILE A 57 1.42 1.37 12.87
N VAL A 58 1.63 0.35 12.04
CA VAL A 58 1.80 -1.04 12.50
C VAL A 58 3.02 -1.19 13.40
N ASN A 59 4.15 -0.57 13.04
CA ASN A 59 5.34 -0.55 13.89
C ASN A 59 5.09 0.18 15.21
N LYS A 60 4.40 1.32 15.18
CA LYS A 60 4.02 2.06 16.40
C LYS A 60 3.09 1.25 17.30
N TRP A 61 2.14 0.52 16.73
CA TRP A 61 1.23 -0.36 17.47
C TRP A 61 1.94 -1.57 18.07
N LYS A 62 2.87 -2.20 17.32
CA LYS A 62 3.70 -3.28 17.85
C LYS A 62 4.60 -2.81 18.99
N ALA A 63 5.27 -1.67 18.82
CA ALA A 63 6.09 -1.07 19.88
C ALA A 63 5.27 -0.73 21.14
N LYS A 64 4.02 -0.30 20.97
CA LYS A 64 3.12 -0.02 22.10
C LYS A 64 2.67 -1.28 22.86
N LYS A 65 2.62 -2.44 22.20
CA LYS A 65 2.31 -3.73 22.86
C LYS A 65 3.46 -4.27 23.70
N THR A 66 4.71 -4.04 23.29
CA THR A 66 5.91 -4.53 24.02
C THR A 66 6.18 -3.76 25.31
N HIS A 67 5.65 -2.55 25.47
CA HIS A 67 5.87 -1.71 26.67
C HIS A 67 4.81 -1.90 27.78
N SER A 68 3.90 -2.87 27.61
CA SER A 68 2.85 -3.23 28.59
C SER A 68 2.98 -4.67 29.11
N GLU A 69 4.14 -5.30 28.93
CA GLU A 69 4.53 -6.52 29.66
C GLU A 69 5.51 -6.17 30.79
#